data_AF-A0A941UWY6-F1
#
_entry.id   AF-A0A941UWY6-F1
#
_cell.length_a   1.000
_cell.length_b   1.000
_cell.length_c   1.000
_cell.angle_alpha   90.00
_cell.angle_beta   90.00
_cell.angle_gamma   90.00
#
_symmetry.space_group_name_H-M   'P 1'
#
loop_
_entity.id
_entity.type
_entity.pdbx_description
1 polymer ?
#
loop_
_entity_poly.entity_id
_entity_poly.type
_entity_poly.pdbx_seq_one_letter_code
_entity_poly.pdbx_strand_id
1 'polypeptide(L)'
;MMTYSIHRYPTQLIDVWQTSDGHRVTVRPILPQDAEPSQAFVRRLSRESRRRRFLGALNELSPATLERLTHVDYRHHLALVAEV
;
A
#
# COMPACT_ATOMS: atom_id res chain seq x y z
N MET A 1 5.85 14.88 -17.15
CA MET A 1 6.37 14.71 -15.78
C MET A 1 5.17 14.76 -14.84
N MET A 2 4.85 13.68 -14.13
CA MET A 2 3.74 13.69 -13.16
C MET A 2 4.26 14.28 -11.85
N THR A 3 3.61 15.33 -11.34
CA THR A 3 3.96 15.97 -10.07
C THR A 3 3.07 15.40 -8.98
N TYR A 4 3.67 14.80 -7.95
CA TYR A 4 2.94 14.28 -6.79
C TYR A 4 3.09 15.22 -5.60
N SER A 5 2.02 15.39 -4.82
CA SER A 5 2.09 16.05 -3.51
C SER A 5 2.22 14.98 -2.43
N ILE A 6 3.32 15.01 -1.68
CA ILE A 6 3.60 14.05 -0.60
C ILE A 6 3.60 14.83 0.72
N HIS A 7 2.70 14.44 1.63
CA HIS A 7 2.64 15.01 2.96
C HIS A 7 3.84 14.53 3.80
N ARG A 8 4.33 15.37 4.73
CA ARG A 8 5.44 14.99 5.60
C ARG A 8 5.02 13.85 6.53
N TYR A 9 5.91 12.88 6.70
CA TYR A 9 5.76 11.79 7.65
C TYR A 9 7.06 11.60 8.46
N PRO A 10 6.99 11.03 9.67
CA PRO A 10 8.18 10.70 10.44
C PRO A 10 9.04 9.65 9.72
N THR A 11 10.35 9.88 9.64
CA THR A 11 11.29 8.94 8.99
C THR A 11 11.39 7.60 9.73
N GLN A 12 11.06 7.57 11.02
CA GLN A 12 11.04 6.35 11.85
C GLN A 12 9.99 5.32 11.40
N LEU A 13 9.07 5.69 10.50
CA LEU A 13 8.12 4.75 9.88
C LEU A 13 8.76 3.91 8.76
N ILE A 14 10.03 4.17 8.43
CA ILE A 14 10.81 3.39 7.48
C ILE A 14 11.73 2.47 8.27
N ASP A 15 11.53 1.17 8.12
CA ASP A 15 12.31 0.15 8.83
C ASP A 15 12.47 -1.11 7.98
N VAL A 16 13.45 -1.94 8.31
CA VAL A 16 13.69 -3.23 7.65
C VAL A 16 13.46 -4.35 8.63
N TRP A 17 12.46 -5.18 8.36
CA TRP A 17 12.09 -6.30 9.19
C TRP A 17 12.59 -7.61 8.59
N GLN A 18 12.82 -8.60 9.45
CA GLN A 18 13.05 -9.97 9.04
C GLN A 18 11.80 -10.78 9.34
N THR A 19 11.27 -11.44 8.33
CA THR A 19 10.17 -12.39 8.50
C THR A 19 10.68 -13.67 9.16
N SER A 20 9.77 -14.50 9.67
CA SER A 20 10.11 -15.76 10.34
C SER A 20 10.84 -16.77 9.45
N ASP A 21 10.68 -16.66 8.13
CA ASP A 21 11.36 -17.43 7.10
C ASP A 21 12.64 -16.77 6.59
N GLY A 22 13.08 -15.66 7.21
CA GLY A 22 14.38 -15.03 6.97
C GLY A 22 14.43 -14.01 5.84
N HIS A 23 13.31 -13.71 5.18
CA HIS A 23 13.26 -12.65 4.17
C HIS A 23 13.36 -11.27 4.81
N ARG A 24 14.17 -10.40 4.19
CA ARG A 24 14.25 -8.98 4.56
C ARG A 24 13.14 -8.22 3.85
N VAL A 25 12.33 -7.50 4.60
CA VAL A 25 11.20 -6.73 4.08
C VAL A 25 11.34 -5.29 4.53
N THR A 26 11.31 -4.36 3.59
CA THR A 26 11.27 -2.94 3.91
C THR A 26 9.83 -2.53 4.18
N VAL A 27 9.56 -2.01 5.37
CA VAL A 27 8.29 -1.39 5.73
C VAL A 27 8.47 0.11 5.60
N ARG A 28 7.57 0.78 4.86
CA ARG A 28 7.63 2.24 4.67
C ARG A 28 6.23 2.84 4.47
N PRO A 29 6.05 4.16 4.66
CA PRO A 29 4.84 4.85 4.24
C PRO A 29 4.53 4.60 2.75
N ILE A 30 3.26 4.35 2.45
CA ILE A 30 2.78 4.28 1.07
C ILE A 30 2.91 5.64 0.43
N LEU A 31 3.27 5.71 -0.85
CA LEU A 31 3.39 6.94 -1.61
C LEU A 31 2.45 6.91 -2.83
N PRO A 32 2.12 8.07 -3.44
CA PRO A 32 1.33 8.14 -4.67
C PRO A 32 1.79 7.20 -5.79
N GLN A 33 3.10 6.98 -5.91
CA GLN A 33 3.71 6.12 -6.93
C GLN A 33 3.39 4.63 -6.73
N ASP A 34 2.93 4.23 -5.55
CA ASP A 34 2.60 2.84 -5.24
C ASP A 34 1.23 2.40 -5.81
N ALA A 35 0.56 3.23 -6.61
CA ALA A 35 -0.76 2.91 -7.17
C ALA A 35 -0.72 1.64 -8.04
N GLU A 36 0.22 1.55 -8.98
CA GLU A 36 0.35 0.38 -9.84
C GLU A 36 0.84 -0.87 -9.06
N PRO A 37 1.89 -0.79 -8.21
CA PRO A 37 2.26 -1.89 -7.31
C PRO A 37 1.10 -2.38 -6.44
N SER A 38 0.31 -1.47 -5.86
CA SER A 38 -0.85 -1.81 -5.03
C SER A 38 -1.94 -2.53 -5.83
N GLN A 39 -2.19 -2.08 -7.06
CA GLN A 39 -3.12 -2.74 -7.97
C GLN A 39 -2.65 -4.16 -8.31
N ALA A 40 -1.37 -4.32 -8.64
CA ALA A 40 -0.77 -5.63 -8.91
C ALA A 40 -0.84 -6.56 -7.69
N PHE A 41 -0.58 -6.03 -6.50
CA PHE A 41 -0.73 -6.76 -5.24
C PHE A 41 -2.16 -7.26 -5.05
N VAL A 42 -3.17 -6.38 -5.19
CA VAL A 42 -4.58 -6.77 -5.06
C VAL A 42 -4.98 -7.83 -6.08
N ARG A 43 -4.54 -7.71 -7.34
CA ARG A 43 -4.81 -8.71 -8.39
C ARG A 43 -4.23 -10.09 -8.07
N ARG A 44 -3.11 -10.16 -7.35
CA ARG A 44 -2.46 -11.41 -6.92
C ARG A 44 -3.07 -12.03 -5.66
N LEU A 45 -3.93 -11.32 -4.95
CA LEU A 45 -4.61 -11.87 -3.77
C LEU A 45 -5.61 -12.97 -4.15
N SER A 46 -5.69 -14.00 -3.32
CA SER A 46 -6.75 -15.01 -3.41
C SER A 46 -8.13 -14.36 -3.30
N ARG A 47 -9.15 -14.98 -3.93
CA ARG A 47 -10.54 -14.49 -3.88
C ARG A 47 -11.03 -14.29 -2.45
N GLU A 48 -10.67 -15.21 -1.55
CA GLU A 48 -11.02 -15.12 -0.14
C GLU A 48 -10.37 -13.91 0.54
N SER A 49 -9.08 -13.67 0.30
CA SER A 49 -8.37 -12.51 0.87
C SER A 49 -8.95 -11.18 0.36
N ARG A 50 -9.30 -11.10 -0.93
CA ARG A 50 -9.99 -9.93 -1.50
C ARG A 50 -11.37 -9.73 -0.87
N ARG A 51 -12.14 -10.80 -0.71
CA ARG A 51 -13.46 -10.75 -0.05
C ARG A 51 -13.37 -10.28 1.39
N ARG A 52 -12.39 -10.75 2.16
CA ARG A 52 -12.17 -10.30 3.54
C ARG A 52 -11.76 -8.83 3.60
N ARG A 53 -10.86 -8.40 2.72
CA ARG A 53 -10.30 -7.04 2.73
C ARG A 53 -11.28 -5.97 2.24
N PHE A 54 -12.09 -6.28 1.24
CA PHE A 54 -12.96 -5.31 0.56
C PHE A 54 -14.45 -5.64 0.72
N LEU A 55 -14.80 -6.60 1.59
CA LEU A 55 -16.16 -7.05 1.87
C LEU A 55 -16.96 -7.45 0.60
N GLY A 56 -16.25 -7.85 -0.46
CA GLY A 56 -16.85 -8.15 -1.77
C GLY A 56 -15.89 -8.88 -2.72
N ALA A 57 -16.43 -9.44 -3.80
CA ALA A 57 -15.66 -10.16 -4.83
C ALA A 57 -15.02 -9.19 -5.84
N LEU A 58 -14.27 -8.24 -5.33
CA LEU A 58 -13.64 -7.17 -6.11
C LEU A 58 -12.41 -7.74 -6.85
N ASN A 59 -12.33 -7.58 -8.16
CA ASN A 59 -11.21 -8.07 -8.98
C ASN A 59 -10.04 -7.09 -9.09
N GLU A 60 -10.36 -5.80 -9.04
CA GLU A 60 -9.40 -4.72 -9.20
C GLU A 60 -9.90 -3.45 -8.53
N LEU A 61 -8.99 -2.67 -7.96
CA LEU A 61 -9.38 -1.39 -7.35
C LEU A 61 -9.75 -0.40 -8.45
N SER A 62 -10.83 0.36 -8.21
CA SER A 62 -11.17 1.50 -9.07
C SER A 62 -10.09 2.58 -8.95
N PRO A 63 -9.90 3.44 -9.97
CA PRO A 63 -8.93 4.54 -9.90
C PRO A 63 -9.10 5.41 -8.66
N ALA A 64 -10.35 5.76 -8.31
CA ALA A 64 -10.66 6.53 -7.10
C ALA A 64 -10.28 5.79 -5.80
N THR A 65 -10.39 4.46 -5.78
CA THR A 65 -9.97 3.67 -4.63
C THR A 65 -8.44 3.60 -4.52
N LEU A 66 -7.74 3.44 -5.64
CA LEU A 66 -6.27 3.50 -5.67
C LEU A 66 -5.77 4.84 -5.14
N GLU A 67 -6.31 5.94 -5.67
CA GLU A 67 -5.96 7.29 -5.23
C GLU A 67 -6.16 7.46 -3.71
N ARG A 68 -7.32 7.07 -3.20
CA ARG A 68 -7.62 7.13 -1.75
C ARG A 68 -6.66 6.30 -0.89
N LEU A 69 -6.14 5.19 -1.42
CA LEU A 69 -5.25 4.30 -0.69
C LEU A 69 -3.78 4.75 -0.76
N THR A 70 -3.37 5.48 -1.79
CA THR A 70 -1.97 5.89 -2.00
C THR A 70 -1.68 7.36 -1.72
N HIS A 71 -2.69 8.23 -1.81
CA HIS A 71 -2.57 9.67 -1.54
C HIS A 71 -3.10 9.98 -0.15
N VAL A 72 -2.36 9.57 0.88
CA VAL A 72 -2.74 9.75 2.28
C VAL A 72 -2.06 10.98 2.90
N ASP A 73 -2.64 11.50 3.99
CA ASP A 73 -2.17 12.73 4.65
C ASP A 73 -1.16 12.48 5.78
N TYR A 74 -0.95 11.21 6.16
CA TYR A 74 -0.14 10.74 7.30
C TYR A 74 -0.46 11.40 8.65
N ARG A 75 -1.63 12.03 8.76
CA ARG A 75 -2.12 12.71 9.97
C ARG A 75 -3.40 12.06 10.48
N HIS A 76 -4.41 11.94 9.62
CA HIS A 76 -5.67 11.25 9.92
C HIS A 76 -5.71 9.87 9.26
N HIS A 77 -4.95 9.70 8.16
CA HIS A 77 -4.85 8.44 7.45
C HIS A 77 -3.38 8.07 7.26
N LEU A 78 -2.97 6.97 7.89
CA LEU A 78 -1.66 6.36 7.70
C LEU A 78 -1.85 5.03 6.97
N ALA A 79 -1.04 4.82 5.94
CA ALA A 79 -0.92 3.55 5.26
C ALA A 79 0.57 3.22 5.05
N LEU A 80 0.91 1.95 5.27
CA LEU A 80 2.25 1.42 5.11
C LEU A 80 2.22 0.33 4.04
N VAL A 81 3.33 0.18 3.34
CA VAL A 81 3.61 -0.95 2.44
C VAL A 81 4.79 -1.75 2.98
N ALA A 82 4.78 -3.04 2.65
CA ALA A 82 5.85 -3.96 2.94
C ALA A 82 6.32 -4.55 1.61
N GLU A 83 7.58 -4.32 1.25
CA GLU A 83 8.18 -4.73 -0.02
C GLU A 83 9.51 -5.45 0.19
N VAL A 84 9.83 -6.36 -0.73
CA VAL A 84 11.01 -7.24 -0.71
C VAL A 84 11.99 -6.82 -1.80
#